data_AF-A0A1V6JS04-F1
#
_entry.id   AF-A0A1V6JS04-F1
#
_cell.length_a   1.000
_cell.length_b   1.000
_cell.length_c   1.000
_cell.angle_alpha   90.00
_cell.angle_beta   90.00
_cell.angle_gamma   90.00
#
_symmetry.space_group_name_H-M   'P 1'
#
loop_
_entity.id
_entity.type
_entity.pdbx_description
1 polymer ?
#
loop_
_entity_poly.entity_id
_entity_poly.type
_entity_poly.pdbx_seq_one_letter_code
_entity_poly.pdbx_strand_id
1 'polypeptide(L)'
;MKEENKFEAWAIIELFGHNQIAGKCTEQNIAGSNMLRVDVPETDEHPPFTRFLGSGAIYAINPVTEEIARHWAKSLQVSPVNAWDIHQYIKKQELALQEGRDEE
;
A
#
# COMPACT_ATOMS: atom_id res chain seq x y z
N MET A 1 26.98 13.38 -19.29
CA MET A 1 25.92 12.53 -18.71
C MET A 1 25.11 13.42 -17.78
N LYS A 2 23.81 13.56 -17.98
CA LYS A 2 22.94 14.24 -17.00
C LYS A 2 22.71 13.25 -15.87
N GLU A 3 23.03 13.63 -14.64
CA GLU A 3 22.52 12.91 -13.47
C GLU A 3 20.99 13.03 -13.50
N GLU A 4 20.32 11.91 -13.78
CA GLU A 4 18.89 11.80 -13.57
C GLU A 4 18.66 11.69 -12.06
N ASN A 5 18.18 12.77 -11.46
CA ASN A 5 17.72 12.75 -10.07
C ASN A 5 16.52 11.80 -9.99
N LYS A 6 16.73 10.62 -9.40
CA LYS A 6 15.65 9.67 -9.11
C LYS A 6 14.65 10.36 -8.18
N PHE A 7 13.36 10.27 -8.52
CA PHE A 7 12.31 10.77 -7.66
C PHE A 7 12.24 9.95 -6.38
N GLU A 8 12.43 10.61 -5.23
CA GLU A 8 12.27 10.04 -3.90
C GLU A 8 11.69 11.12 -2.97
N ALA A 9 10.51 10.88 -2.40
CA ALA A 9 9.87 11.81 -1.48
C ALA A 9 8.85 11.11 -0.58
N TRP A 10 8.64 11.62 0.62
CA TRP A 10 7.41 11.34 1.36
C TRP A 10 6.29 12.17 0.74
N ALA A 11 5.13 11.55 0.47
CA ALA A 11 4.03 12.24 -0.18
C ALA A 11 2.67 11.67 0.20
N ILE A 12 1.65 12.50 0.01
CA ILE A 12 0.24 12.10 -0.03
C ILE A 12 -0.18 12.05 -1.50
N ILE A 13 -0.68 10.91 -1.94
CA ILE A 13 -1.08 10.66 -3.32
C ILE A 13 -2.60 10.64 -3.39
N GLU A 14 -3.15 11.45 -4.28
CA GLU A 14 -4.58 11.47 -4.59
C GLU A 14 -4.85 10.56 -5.78
N LEU A 15 -5.74 9.59 -5.60
CA LEU A 15 -6.10 8.57 -6.57
C LEU A 15 -7.52 8.81 -7.07
N PHE A 16 -7.67 8.94 -8.38
CA PHE A 16 -8.96 9.15 -9.05
C PHE A 16 -9.84 10.24 -8.40
N GLY A 17 -9.23 11.27 -7.79
CA GLY A 17 -9.89 12.41 -7.17
C GLY A 17 -10.66 12.16 -5.86
N HIS A 18 -10.72 10.93 -5.34
CA HIS A 18 -11.55 10.60 -4.16
C HIS A 18 -10.81 9.76 -3.12
N ASN A 19 -9.81 8.99 -3.53
CA ASN A 19 -9.05 8.13 -2.65
C ASN A 19 -7.68 8.75 -2.39
N GLN A 20 -7.11 8.47 -1.22
CA GLN A 20 -5.79 8.95 -0.87
C GLN A 20 -4.93 7.82 -0.29
N ILE A 21 -3.62 7.92 -0.48
CA ILE A 21 -2.62 7.03 0.14
C ILE A 21 -1.39 7.85 0.49
N ALA A 22 -0.79 7.60 1.64
CA ALA A 22 0.39 8.32 2.10
C ALA A 22 1.54 7.34 2.35
N GLY A 23 2.75 7.72 1.94
CA GLY A 23 3.92 6.86 2.10
C GLY A 23 5.17 7.43 1.45
N LYS A 24 6.26 6.66 1.53
CA LYS A 24 7.51 6.97 0.87
C LYS A 24 7.40 6.57 -0.60
N CYS A 25 7.60 7.54 -1.48
CA CYS A 25 7.35 7.41 -2.90
C CYS A 25 8.67 7.34 -3.68
N THR A 26 8.77 6.40 -4.60
CA THR A 26 9.87 6.26 -5.55
C THR A 26 9.36 5.87 -6.93
N GLU A 27 10.11 6.19 -7.98
CA GLU A 27 9.81 5.68 -9.32
C GLU A 27 10.41 4.28 -9.51
N GLN A 28 9.62 3.32 -10.02
CA GLN A 28 10.08 1.96 -10.27
C GLN A 28 9.48 1.40 -11.57
N ASN A 29 10.32 0.79 -12.42
CA ASN A 29 9.85 0.06 -13.60
C ASN A 29 9.37 -1.34 -13.19
N ILE A 30 8.13 -1.68 -13.54
CA ILE A 30 7.51 -2.99 -13.31
C ILE A 30 6.84 -3.43 -14.62
N ALA A 31 7.18 -4.64 -15.08
CA ALA A 31 6.60 -5.24 -16.29
C ALA A 31 6.62 -4.32 -17.53
N GLY A 32 7.69 -3.54 -17.69
CA GLY A 32 7.87 -2.62 -18.82
C GLY A 32 7.14 -1.28 -18.70
N SER A 33 6.50 -0.99 -17.55
CA SER A 33 5.84 0.28 -17.28
C SER A 33 6.47 0.97 -16.07
N ASN A 34 6.65 2.30 -16.14
CA ASN A 34 7.06 3.08 -14.97
C ASN A 34 5.86 3.31 -14.06
N MET A 35 6.03 2.92 -12.80
CA MET A 35 5.01 2.98 -11.77
C MET A 35 5.52 3.85 -10.61
N LEU A 36 4.62 4.58 -9.97
CA LEU A 36 4.90 5.17 -8.67
C LEU A 36 4.80 4.06 -7.62
N ARG A 37 5.93 3.73 -6.99
CA ARG A 37 5.95 2.86 -5.81
C ARG A 37 5.69 3.72 -4.58
N VAL A 38 4.67 3.36 -3.81
CA VAL A 38 4.34 3.96 -2.52
C VAL A 38 4.54 2.91 -1.44
N ASP A 39 5.56 3.09 -0.60
CA ASP A 39 5.77 2.30 0.60
C ASP A 39 5.00 2.96 1.76
N VAL A 40 3.85 2.37 2.10
CA VAL A 40 3.01 2.82 3.21
C VAL A 40 3.63 2.33 4.51
N PRO A 41 3.91 3.23 5.47
CA PRO A 41 4.48 2.84 6.75
C PRO A 41 3.50 2.00 7.56
N GLU A 42 4.04 1.26 8.52
CA GLU A 42 3.25 0.59 9.55
C GLU A 42 2.38 1.61 10.31
N THR A 43 1.16 1.20 10.63
CA THR A 43 0.22 1.95 11.46
C THR A 43 -0.28 1.05 12.59
N ASP A 44 -0.99 1.61 13.55
CA ASP A 44 -1.54 0.83 14.68
C ASP A 44 -2.52 -0.28 14.21
N GLU A 45 -3.14 -0.10 13.05
CA GLU A 45 -4.18 -1.01 12.51
C GLU A 45 -3.63 -1.98 11.45
N HIS A 46 -2.60 -1.57 10.71
CA HIS A 46 -2.15 -2.28 9.51
C HIS A 46 -0.62 -2.37 9.43
N PRO A 47 -0.08 -3.56 9.06
CA PRO A 47 1.34 -3.72 8.78
C PRO A 47 1.77 -2.86 7.59
N PRO A 48 3.08 -2.56 7.46
CA PRO A 48 3.58 -1.81 6.31
C PRO A 48 3.35 -2.60 5.03
N PHE A 49 3.04 -1.89 3.94
CA PHE A 49 2.86 -2.52 2.63
C PHE A 49 3.26 -1.58 1.51
N THR A 50 3.48 -2.15 0.32
CA THR A 50 3.82 -1.41 -0.89
C THR A 50 2.66 -1.44 -1.87
N ARG A 51 2.38 -0.30 -2.49
CA ARG A 51 1.46 -0.20 -3.63
C ARG A 51 2.16 0.41 -4.84
N PHE A 52 2.05 -0.26 -5.98
CA PHE A 52 2.47 0.27 -7.27
C PHE A 52 1.28 0.91 -7.98
N LEU A 53 1.45 2.16 -8.41
CA LEU A 53 0.40 2.96 -9.03
C LEU A 53 0.84 3.37 -10.43
N GLY A 54 -0.02 3.12 -11.41
CA GLY A 54 0.18 3.64 -12.76
C GLY A 54 -0.14 5.13 -12.80
N SER A 55 0.55 5.88 -13.66
CA SER A 55 0.36 7.33 -13.81
C SER A 55 -1.10 7.74 -14.07
N GLY A 56 -1.86 6.93 -14.81
CA GLY A 56 -3.28 7.19 -15.09
C GLY A 56 -4.22 7.10 -13.88
N ALA A 57 -3.77 6.53 -12.76
CA ALA A 57 -4.54 6.48 -11.51
C ALA A 57 -4.30 7.71 -10.61
N ILE A 58 -3.20 8.42 -10.83
CA ILE A 58 -2.72 9.48 -9.96
C ILE A 58 -3.30 10.80 -10.42
N TYR A 59 -4.10 11.43 -9.56
CA TYR A 59 -4.61 12.78 -9.77
C TYR A 59 -3.61 13.84 -9.33
N ALA A 60 -3.03 13.67 -8.14
CA ALA A 60 -2.03 14.58 -7.59
C ALA A 60 -1.01 13.84 -6.71
N ILE A 61 0.22 14.38 -6.68
CA ILE A 61 1.29 13.99 -5.76
C ILE A 61 1.60 15.22 -4.92
N ASN A 62 1.42 15.12 -3.61
CA ASN A 62 1.68 16.20 -2.66
C ASN A 62 2.89 15.81 -1.78
N PRO A 63 4.14 16.18 -2.14
CA PRO A 63 5.30 15.95 -1.30
C PRO A 63 5.15 16.65 0.05
N VAL A 64 5.42 15.93 1.14
CA VAL A 64 5.33 16.39 2.52
C VAL A 64 6.51 15.87 3.32
N THR A 65 6.63 16.29 4.59
CA THR A 65 7.59 15.70 5.50
C THR A 65 7.20 14.26 5.86
N GLU A 66 8.18 13.46 6.30
CA GLU A 66 7.95 12.10 6.79
C GLU A 66 6.90 12.06 7.92
N GLU A 67 6.99 13.00 8.85
CA GLU A 67 6.07 13.14 9.98
C GLU A 67 4.61 13.27 9.51
N ILE A 68 4.36 14.16 8.54
CA ILE A 68 3.02 14.39 8.00
C ILE A 68 2.52 13.18 7.22
N ALA A 69 3.38 12.53 6.40
CA ALA A 69 3.00 11.33 5.67
C ALA A 69 2.63 10.17 6.60
N ARG A 70 3.39 9.95 7.68
CA ARG A 70 3.09 8.91 8.69
C ARG A 70 1.78 9.20 9.43
N HIS A 71 1.55 10.45 9.81
CA HIS A 71 0.29 10.86 10.45
C HIS A 71 -0.92 10.63 9.52
N TRP A 72 -0.78 10.97 8.23
CA TRP A 72 -1.83 10.72 7.25
C TRP A 72 -2.04 9.24 6.96
N ALA A 73 -0.97 8.43 6.87
CA ALA A 73 -1.10 6.99 6.66
C ALA A 73 -1.96 6.33 7.75
N LYS A 74 -1.75 6.72 9.02
CA LYS A 74 -2.58 6.28 10.16
C LYS A 74 -4.03 6.71 10.03
N SER A 75 -4.28 7.95 9.56
CA SER A 75 -5.63 8.49 9.43
C SER A 75 -6.44 7.88 8.28
N LEU A 76 -5.78 7.54 7.17
CA LEU A 76 -6.43 6.99 5.98
C LEU A 76 -6.80 5.50 6.13
N GLN A 77 -6.15 4.77 7.03
CA GLN A 77 -6.37 3.34 7.29
C GLN A 77 -6.46 2.50 6.00
N VAL A 78 -5.57 2.79 5.05
CA VAL A 78 -5.53 2.08 3.77
C VAL A 78 -4.97 0.69 4.02
N SER A 79 -5.70 -0.35 3.59
CA SER A 79 -5.24 -1.74 3.66
C SER A 79 -4.98 -2.31 2.24
N PRO A 80 -4.04 -3.26 2.08
CA PRO A 80 -3.87 -4.02 0.83
C PRO A 80 -4.95 -5.08 0.61
N VAL A 81 -5.62 -5.53 1.69
CA VAL A 81 -6.66 -6.57 1.67
C VAL A 81 -7.85 -6.15 2.51
N ASN A 82 -9.08 -6.49 2.09
CA ASN A 82 -10.25 -6.13 2.88
C ASN A 82 -10.45 -7.15 4.02
N ALA A 83 -11.06 -6.70 5.12
CA ALA A 83 -11.35 -7.57 6.27
C ALA A 83 -12.15 -8.83 5.87
N TRP A 84 -13.03 -8.74 4.87
CA TRP A 84 -13.78 -9.88 4.35
C TRP A 84 -12.89 -10.98 3.75
N ASP A 85 -11.83 -10.59 3.03
CA ASP A 85 -10.86 -11.53 2.45
C ASP A 85 -10.16 -12.34 3.54
N ILE A 86 -9.85 -11.67 4.66
CA ILE A 86 -9.22 -12.27 5.84
C ILE A 86 -10.18 -13.24 6.54
N HIS A 87 -11.45 -12.87 6.73
CA HIS A 87 -12.44 -13.76 7.36
C HIS A 87 -12.62 -15.08 6.61
N GLN A 88 -12.67 -15.03 5.27
CA GLN A 88 -12.75 -16.25 4.46
C GLN A 88 -11.47 -17.10 4.61
N TYR A 89 -10.31 -16.47 4.65
CA TYR A 89 -9.04 -17.15 4.85
C TYR A 89 -8.98 -17.86 6.21
N ILE A 90 -9.32 -17.17 7.30
CA ILE A 90 -9.31 -17.74 8.66
C ILE A 90 -10.29 -18.91 8.75
N LYS A 91 -11.53 -18.74 8.27
CA LYS A 91 -12.54 -19.81 8.28
C LYS A 91 -12.06 -21.06 7.54
N LYS A 92 -11.39 -20.90 6.41
CA LYS A 92 -10.82 -22.01 5.65
C LYS A 92 -9.71 -22.73 6.42
N GLN A 93 -8.84 -21.98 7.12
CA GLN A 93 -7.79 -22.56 7.95
C GLN A 93 -8.36 -23.32 9.15
N GLU A 94 -9.37 -22.78 9.81
CA GLU A 94 -10.07 -23.44 10.92
C GLU A 94 -10.70 -24.77 10.49
N LEU A 95 -11.37 -24.79 9.33
CA LEU A 95 -11.96 -26.01 8.76
C LEU A 95 -10.90 -27.07 8.42
N ALA A 96 -9.79 -26.67 7.79
CA ALA A 96 -8.71 -27.61 7.44
C ALA A 96 -8.03 -28.21 8.69
N LEU A 97 -7.94 -27.44 9.78
CA LEU A 97 -7.43 -27.90 11.07
C LEU A 97 -8.40 -28.86 11.78
N GLN A 98 -9.71 -28.75 11.53
CA GLN A 98 -10.72 -29.66 12.08
C GLN A 98 -10.73 -30.99 11.32
N GLU A 99 -10.70 -30.97 9.98
CA GLU A 99 -10.70 -32.18 9.15
C GLU A 99 -9.49 -33.08 9.44
N GLY A 100 -8.28 -32.51 9.60
CA GLY A 100 -7.09 -33.28 9.96
C GLY A 100 -7.08 -33.85 11.39
N ARG A 101 -8.02 -33.42 12.25
CA ARG A 101 -8.18 -33.92 13.62
C ARG A 101 -9.19 -35.06 13.72
N ASP A 102 -10.11 -35.13 12.77
CA ASP A 102 -11.14 -36.16 12.69
C ASP A 102 -10.64 -37.40 11.90
N GLU A 103 -9.46 -37.32 11.26
CA GLU A 103 -8.80 -38.40 10.52
C GLU A 103 -7.75 -39.20 11.35
N GLU A 104 -7.44 -38.80 12.59
CA GLU A 104 -6.60 -39.53 13.58
C GLU A 104 -7.44 -40.32 14.60
#